data_AF-A0A126RRG8-F1
#
_entry.id   AF-A0A126RRG8-F1
#
_cell.length_a   1.000
_cell.length_b   1.000
_cell.length_c   1.000
_cell.angle_alpha   90.00
_cell.angle_beta   90.00
_cell.angle_gamma   90.00
#
_symmetry.space_group_name_H-M   'P 1'
#
loop_
_entity.id
_entity.type
_entity.pdbx_description
1 polymer ?
#
loop_
_entity_poly.entity_id
_entity_poly.type
_entity_poly.pdbx_seq_one_letter_code
_entity_poly.pdbx_strand_id
1 'polypeptide(L)'
;MTETIRLSAGDIRRLREIAERIARRDSSAARFAIEIAERVSLVTGDAALNILAISQDPDWADTDLNQTFPWSRIRERHMLVNARALFDLYIYERPGIGETGDLVCCVQAELDGQGLVAVHADSARDVWRRSDL
;
A
#
# COMPACT_ATOMS: atom_id res chain seq x y z
N MET A 1 3.06 -16.37 18.61
CA MET A 1 3.96 -15.20 18.47
C MET A 1 3.41 -14.36 17.35
N THR A 2 3.18 -13.06 17.56
CA THR A 2 2.75 -12.16 16.48
C THR A 2 3.99 -11.74 15.71
N GLU A 3 4.11 -12.19 14.46
CA GLU A 3 5.23 -11.82 13.61
C GLU A 3 5.03 -10.38 13.10
N THR A 4 6.10 -9.59 13.13
CA THR A 4 6.07 -8.21 12.65
C THR A 4 7.22 -7.93 11.71
N ILE A 5 6.97 -7.17 10.65
CA ILE A 5 7.99 -6.72 9.72
C ILE A 5 8.19 -5.21 9.83
N ARG A 6 9.44 -4.77 9.63
CA ARG A 6 9.76 -3.38 9.32
C ARG A 6 10.46 -3.36 7.98
N LEU A 7 9.91 -2.62 7.02
CA LEU A 7 10.52 -2.50 5.70
C LEU A 7 11.89 -1.82 5.79
N SER A 8 12.82 -2.31 4.96
CA SER A 8 14.11 -1.67 4.81
C SER A 8 13.98 -0.32 4.10
N ALA A 9 14.98 0.54 4.25
CA ALA A 9 15.03 1.79 3.48
C ALA A 9 15.06 1.54 1.96
N GLY A 10 15.62 0.40 1.53
CA GLY A 10 15.65 -0.03 0.13
C GLY A 10 14.26 -0.38 -0.39
N ASP A 11 13.50 -1.16 0.38
CA ASP A 11 12.12 -1.54 0.03
C ASP A 11 11.20 -0.32 -0.05
N ILE A 12 11.31 0.58 0.93
CA ILE A 12 10.50 1.81 0.95
C ILE A 12 10.81 2.70 -0.25
N ARG A 13 12.10 2.81 -0.61
CA ARG A 13 12.51 3.58 -1.80
C ARG A 13 11.95 2.93 -3.06
N ARG A 14 12.09 1.61 -3.19
CA ARG A 14 11.60 0.85 -4.34
C ARG A 14 10.08 0.96 -4.50
N LEU A 15 9.33 0.77 -3.42
CA LEU A 15 7.88 0.90 -3.42
C LEU A 15 7.44 2.29 -3.87
N ARG A 16 8.10 3.34 -3.35
CA ARG A 16 7.84 4.73 -3.78
C ARG A 16 8.15 4.94 -5.26
N GLU A 17 9.31 4.48 -5.74
CA GLU A 17 9.71 4.61 -7.15
C GLU A 17 8.71 3.92 -8.08
N ILE A 18 8.24 2.72 -7.72
CA ILE A 18 7.25 1.98 -8.50
C ILE A 18 5.90 2.69 -8.50
N ALA A 19 5.41 3.12 -7.32
CA ALA A 19 4.14 3.83 -7.18
C ALA A 19 4.14 5.14 -7.99
N GLU A 20 5.18 5.96 -7.87
CA GLU A 20 5.30 7.20 -8.65
C GLU A 20 5.44 6.92 -10.15
N ARG A 21 6.13 5.85 -10.56
CA ARG A 21 6.20 5.45 -11.98
C ARG A 21 4.85 5.05 -12.55
N ILE A 22 4.00 4.40 -11.74
CA ILE A 22 2.63 4.05 -12.14
C ILE A 22 1.79 5.32 -12.27
N ALA A 23 1.79 6.19 -11.27
CA ALA A 23 1.06 7.46 -11.29
C ALA A 23 1.44 8.36 -12.49
N ARG A 24 2.71 8.36 -12.91
CA ARG A 24 3.17 9.10 -14.09
C ARG A 24 2.59 8.62 -15.43
N ARG A 25 1.94 7.46 -15.47
CA ARG A 25 1.24 7.00 -16.68
C ARG A 25 -0.09 7.73 -16.86
N ASP A 26 -0.70 8.13 -15.76
CA ASP A 26 -2.06 8.66 -15.71
C ASP A 26 -2.11 10.15 -15.34
N SER A 27 -1.01 10.71 -14.84
CA SER A 27 -0.88 12.13 -14.47
C SER A 27 0.45 12.75 -14.93
N SER A 28 0.36 14.00 -15.38
CA SER A 28 1.52 14.85 -15.72
C SER A 28 2.05 15.67 -14.52
N ALA A 29 1.55 15.44 -13.30
CA ALA A 29 1.97 16.18 -12.12
C ALA A 29 3.48 16.02 -11.87
N ALA A 30 4.12 17.11 -11.44
CA ALA A 30 5.55 17.10 -11.14
C ALA A 30 5.89 16.21 -9.94
N ARG A 31 4.99 16.16 -8.95
CA ARG A 31 5.17 15.50 -7.66
C ARG A 31 3.91 14.74 -7.26
N PHE A 32 4.10 13.71 -6.45
CA PHE A 32 3.02 12.91 -5.90
C PHE A 32 3.12 12.81 -4.37
N ALA A 33 1.97 12.74 -3.72
CA ALA A 33 1.84 12.31 -2.33
C ALA A 33 1.43 10.83 -2.31
N ILE A 34 1.89 10.09 -1.31
CA ILE A 34 1.49 8.69 -1.10
C ILE A 34 0.94 8.62 0.31
N GLU A 35 -0.21 7.99 0.47
CA GLU A 35 -0.82 7.69 1.76
C GLU A 35 -1.04 6.18 1.86
N ILE A 36 -0.97 5.65 3.09
CA ILE A 36 -1.34 4.26 3.36
C ILE A 36 -2.77 4.22 3.87
N ALA A 37 -3.61 3.39 3.25
CA ALA A 37 -5.00 3.25 3.62
C ALA A 37 -5.17 2.19 4.71
N GLU A 38 -5.97 2.54 5.71
CA GLU A 38 -6.61 1.57 6.59
C GLU A 38 -7.99 1.28 6.04
N ARG A 39 -8.31 0.00 5.97
CA ARG A 39 -9.62 -0.47 5.54
C ARG A 39 -10.41 -0.97 6.73
N VAL A 40 -11.72 -0.98 6.60
CA VAL A 40 -12.67 -1.54 7.57
C VAL A 40 -13.39 -2.72 6.92
N SER A 41 -13.53 -3.81 7.66
CA SER A 41 -14.37 -4.94 7.25
C SER A 41 -15.83 -4.55 7.33
N LEU A 42 -16.57 -4.73 6.24
CA LEU A 42 -18.02 -4.56 6.18
C LEU A 42 -18.78 -5.71 6.89
N VAL A 43 -18.06 -6.78 7.24
CA VAL A 43 -18.63 -7.95 7.93
C VAL A 43 -18.43 -7.85 9.45
N THR A 44 -17.21 -7.53 9.90
CA THR A 44 -16.89 -7.52 11.34
C THR A 44 -16.83 -6.11 11.94
N GLY A 45 -16.66 -5.07 11.13
CA GLY A 45 -16.40 -3.70 11.58
C GLY A 45 -14.96 -3.46 12.04
N ASP A 46 -14.08 -4.47 11.96
CA ASP A 46 -12.68 -4.32 12.34
C ASP A 46 -11.91 -3.51 11.30
N ALA A 47 -11.00 -2.64 11.76
CA ALA A 47 -10.17 -1.82 10.90
C ALA A 47 -8.68 -2.18 11.02
N ALA A 48 -7.98 -2.26 9.89
CA ALA A 48 -6.56 -2.54 9.85
C ALA A 48 -5.88 -2.00 8.58
N LEU A 49 -4.58 -1.66 8.71
CA LEU A 49 -3.72 -1.40 7.56
C LEU A 49 -3.45 -2.67 6.74
N ASN A 50 -3.15 -3.78 7.43
CA ASN A 50 -2.99 -5.08 6.79
C ASN A 50 -4.38 -5.64 6.47
N ILE A 51 -4.76 -5.61 5.19
CA ILE A 51 -6.08 -6.07 4.72
C ILE A 51 -6.32 -7.53 5.08
N LEU A 52 -5.26 -8.35 5.05
CA LEU A 52 -5.31 -9.78 5.38
C LEU A 52 -5.70 -10.04 6.85
N ALA A 53 -5.63 -9.03 7.72
CA ALA A 53 -6.08 -9.14 9.11
C ALA A 53 -7.59 -9.04 9.28
N ILE A 54 -8.30 -8.48 8.29
CA ILE A 54 -9.72 -8.14 8.38
C ILE A 54 -10.57 -8.72 7.24
N SER A 55 -9.95 -9.30 6.22
CA SER A 55 -10.64 -9.91 5.08
C SER A 55 -10.02 -11.26 4.71
N GLN A 56 -10.88 -12.19 4.31
CA GLN A 56 -10.51 -13.45 3.66
C GLN A 56 -10.98 -13.49 2.19
N ASP A 57 -11.65 -12.44 1.72
CA ASP A 57 -12.07 -12.30 0.34
C ASP A 57 -10.84 -12.01 -0.54
N PRO A 58 -10.52 -12.86 -1.54
CA PRO A 58 -9.42 -12.60 -2.47
C PRO A 58 -9.55 -11.27 -3.22
N ASP A 59 -10.79 -10.83 -3.44
CA ASP A 59 -11.16 -9.59 -4.11
C ASP A 59 -11.49 -8.47 -3.11
N TRP A 60 -11.30 -8.71 -1.80
CA TRP A 60 -11.35 -7.73 -0.71
C TRP A 60 -12.59 -6.82 -0.76
N ALA A 61 -13.65 -7.30 -1.42
CA ALA A 61 -14.90 -6.59 -1.69
C ALA A 61 -15.75 -6.46 -0.43
N ASP A 62 -15.43 -7.25 0.60
CA ASP A 62 -15.95 -7.16 1.96
C ASP A 62 -15.27 -6.07 2.80
N THR A 63 -14.46 -5.19 2.20
CA THR A 63 -13.79 -4.09 2.89
C THR A 63 -14.03 -2.75 2.21
N ASP A 64 -14.04 -1.67 2.97
CA ASP A 64 -14.08 -0.30 2.46
C ASP A 64 -12.94 0.54 3.04
N LEU A 65 -12.66 1.68 2.42
CA LEU A 65 -11.72 2.66 2.96
C LEU A 65 -12.26 3.22 4.29
N ASN A 66 -11.48 3.06 5.36
CA ASN A 66 -11.80 3.69 6.64
C ASN A 66 -11.19 5.10 6.72
N GLN A 67 -9.87 5.18 6.53
CA GLN A 67 -9.11 6.42 6.55
C GLN A 67 -7.73 6.22 5.92
N THR A 68 -7.06 7.31 5.57
CA THR A 68 -5.69 7.30 5.06
C THR A 68 -4.72 7.89 6.08
N PHE A 69 -3.45 7.48 5.98
CA PHE A 69 -2.38 7.93 6.85
C PHE A 69 -1.17 8.40 6.05
N PRO A 70 -0.36 9.32 6.62
CA PRO A 70 0.85 9.80 5.95
C PRO A 70 1.81 8.66 5.59
N TRP A 71 2.51 8.80 4.45
CA TRP A 71 3.54 7.84 4.01
C TRP A 71 4.56 7.44 5.08
N SER A 72 4.83 8.29 6.06
CA SER A 72 5.75 7.97 7.16
C SER A 72 5.39 6.68 7.88
N ARG A 73 4.10 6.35 7.97
CA ARG A 73 3.57 5.17 8.66
C ARG A 73 4.05 3.85 8.07
N ILE A 74 4.42 3.81 6.78
CA ILE A 74 5.00 2.60 6.16
C ILE A 74 6.30 2.14 6.86
N ARG A 75 7.00 3.05 7.56
CA ARG A 75 8.25 2.77 8.29
C ARG A 75 8.06 2.11 9.65
N GLU A 76 6.83 2.03 10.13
CA GLU A 76 6.47 1.39 11.40
C GLU A 76 6.65 -0.13 11.32
N ARG A 77 6.50 -0.79 12.47
CA ARG A 77 6.39 -2.25 12.51
C ARG A 77 4.97 -2.64 12.18
N HIS A 78 4.80 -3.54 11.24
CA HIS A 78 3.49 -4.02 10.81
C HIS A 78 3.30 -5.48 11.14
N MET A 79 2.10 -5.85 11.58
CA MET A 79 1.75 -7.24 11.86
C MET A 79 1.58 -8.04 10.57
N LEU A 80 2.21 -9.22 10.54
CA LEU A 80 2.00 -10.21 9.49
C LEU A 80 0.87 -11.17 9.92
N VAL A 81 -0.01 -11.48 8.98
CA VAL A 81 -1.06 -12.49 9.12
C VAL A 81 -0.69 -13.63 8.17
N ASN A 82 -0.52 -14.84 8.72
CA ASN A 82 -0.01 -15.98 7.97
C ASN A 82 1.28 -15.65 7.18
N ALA A 83 2.23 -14.99 7.87
CA ALA A 83 3.51 -14.51 7.33
C ALA A 83 3.42 -13.46 6.21
N ARG A 84 2.24 -12.86 5.98
CA ARG A 84 2.02 -11.87 4.91
C ARG A 84 1.36 -10.58 5.40
N ALA A 85 1.60 -9.50 4.68
CA ALA A 85 0.79 -8.30 4.78
C ALA A 85 0.46 -7.76 3.39
N LEU A 86 -0.74 -7.22 3.24
CA LEU A 86 -1.17 -6.50 2.04
C LEU A 86 -1.63 -5.11 2.46
N PHE A 87 -0.96 -4.09 1.93
CA PHE A 87 -1.32 -2.68 2.17
C PHE A 87 -1.85 -2.04 0.91
N ASP A 88 -2.83 -1.17 1.09
CA ASP A 88 -3.40 -0.34 0.04
C ASP A 88 -2.80 1.07 0.13
N LEU A 89 -2.33 1.60 -0.99
CA LEU A 89 -1.62 2.87 -1.07
C LEU A 89 -2.32 3.79 -2.05
N TYR A 90 -2.66 4.99 -1.60
CA TYR A 90 -3.34 6.01 -2.38
C TYR A 90 -2.32 7.03 -2.85
N ILE A 91 -2.31 7.30 -4.16
CA ILE A 91 -1.33 8.18 -4.79
C ILE A 91 -2.06 9.39 -5.33
N TYR A 92 -1.74 10.54 -4.77
CA TYR A 92 -2.36 11.81 -5.11
C TYR A 92 -1.38 12.69 -5.86
N GLU A 93 -1.89 13.57 -6.70
CA GLU A 93 -1.09 14.68 -7.21
C GLU A 93 -0.61 15.57 -6.06
N ARG A 94 0.54 16.22 -6.25
CA ARG A 94 1.05 17.22 -5.32
C ARG A 94 1.41 18.49 -6.08
N PRO A 95 0.41 19.30 -6.46
CA PRO A 95 0.61 20.48 -7.30
C PRO A 95 1.45 21.57 -6.63
N GLY A 96 1.37 21.69 -5.29
CA GLY A 96 2.05 22.72 -4.51
C GLY A 96 2.62 22.25 -3.15
N ILE A 97 3.31 23.15 -2.46
CA ILE A 97 3.76 22.91 -1.08
C ILE A 97 2.54 22.96 -0.16
N GLY A 98 2.21 21.84 0.46
CA GLY A 98 1.07 21.73 1.40
C GLY A 98 -0.25 21.36 0.75
N GLU A 99 -0.29 21.19 -0.57
CA GLU A 99 -1.48 20.80 -1.32
C GLU A 99 -1.42 19.31 -1.68
N THR A 100 -2.50 18.59 -1.39
CA THR A 100 -2.79 17.26 -1.95
C THR A 100 -3.86 17.48 -3.03
N GLY A 101 -3.54 17.13 -4.27
CA GLY A 101 -4.45 17.22 -5.40
C GLY A 101 -5.30 15.96 -5.54
N ASP A 102 -5.78 15.72 -6.75
CA ASP A 102 -6.66 14.61 -7.06
C ASP A 102 -5.96 13.25 -6.86
N LEU A 103 -6.77 12.24 -6.52
CA LEU A 103 -6.33 10.85 -6.53
C LEU A 103 -6.01 10.44 -7.96
N VAL A 104 -4.79 9.95 -8.17
CA VAL A 104 -4.31 9.51 -9.49
C VAL A 104 -4.56 8.02 -9.68
N CYS A 105 -4.11 7.21 -8.72
CA CYS A 105 -4.27 5.76 -8.76
C CYS A 105 -4.10 5.15 -7.37
N CYS A 106 -4.47 3.87 -7.25
CA CYS A 106 -4.15 3.04 -6.10
C CYS A 106 -3.10 1.98 -6.48
N VAL A 107 -2.20 1.69 -5.54
CA VAL A 107 -1.31 0.52 -5.65
C VAL A 107 -1.35 -0.27 -4.37
N GLN A 108 -1.12 -1.57 -4.49
CA GLN A 108 -1.04 -2.46 -3.35
C GLN A 108 0.40 -2.92 -3.14
N ALA A 109 0.84 -3.00 -1.89
CA ALA A 109 2.14 -3.53 -1.50
C ALA A 109 1.97 -4.83 -0.72
N GLU A 110 2.53 -5.92 -1.26
CA GLU A 110 2.59 -7.21 -0.57
C GLU A 110 3.93 -7.36 0.15
N LEU A 111 3.89 -7.80 1.40
CA LEU A 111 5.04 -8.02 2.27
C LEU A 111 5.09 -9.43 2.84
N ASP A 112 6.29 -9.88 3.16
CA ASP A 112 6.57 -11.07 3.98
C ASP A 112 7.57 -10.76 5.11
N GLY A 113 8.01 -11.80 5.82
CA GLY A 113 9.03 -11.70 6.86
C GLY A 113 10.42 -11.20 6.38
N GLN A 114 10.65 -11.08 5.07
CA GLN A 114 11.89 -10.60 4.47
C GLN A 114 11.78 -9.19 3.90
N GLY A 115 10.58 -8.65 3.71
CA GLY A 115 10.36 -7.27 3.25
C GLY A 115 9.32 -7.19 2.14
N LEU A 116 9.57 -6.34 1.14
CA LEU A 116 8.67 -6.16 0.01
C LEU A 116 8.73 -7.36 -0.94
N VAL A 117 7.57 -7.96 -1.19
CA VAL A 117 7.40 -9.15 -2.04
C VAL A 117 6.93 -8.74 -3.43
N ALA A 118 5.86 -7.96 -3.50
CA ALA A 118 5.26 -7.55 -4.76
C ALA A 118 4.61 -6.17 -4.64
N VAL A 119 4.45 -5.53 -5.79
CA VAL A 119 3.59 -4.35 -5.95
C VAL A 119 2.56 -4.69 -7.03
N HIS A 120 1.30 -4.35 -6.77
CA HIS A 120 0.19 -4.49 -7.70
C HIS A 120 -0.39 -3.09 -7.97
N ALA A 121 -0.99 -2.89 -9.13
CA ALA A 121 -1.74 -1.70 -9.48
C ALA A 121 -3.17 -2.12 -9.85
N ASP A 122 -4.13 -1.18 -9.79
CA ASP A 122 -5.52 -1.44 -10.18
C ASP A 122 -5.63 -2.08 -11.57
N SER A 123 -4.75 -1.67 -12.49
CA SER A 123 -4.73 -2.18 -13.87
C SER A 123 -3.99 -3.51 -14.05
N ALA A 124 -3.13 -3.93 -13.11
CA ALA A 124 -2.24 -5.08 -13.28
C ALA A 124 -1.66 -5.62 -11.96
N ARG A 125 -1.71 -6.95 -11.80
CA ARG A 125 -0.98 -7.64 -10.72
C ARG A 125 0.51 -7.74 -11.05
N ASP A 126 1.34 -7.72 -10.01
CA ASP A 126 2.77 -8.04 -10.06
C ASP A 126 3.56 -7.09 -11.00
N VAL A 127 3.20 -5.81 -10.99
CA VAL A 127 3.94 -4.74 -11.71
C VAL A 127 5.39 -4.61 -11.24
N TRP A 128 5.68 -5.16 -10.06
CA TRP A 128 7.00 -5.52 -9.61
C TRP A 128 6.91 -6.74 -8.68
N ARG A 129 7.94 -7.58 -8.69
CA ARG A 129 8.09 -8.72 -7.78
C ARG A 129 9.56 -8.92 -7.41
N ARG A 130 9.81 -9.30 -6.15
CA ARG A 130 11.15 -9.69 -5.70
C ARG A 130 11.60 -10.93 -6.48
N SER A 131 12.83 -10.90 -7.00
CA SER A 131 13.31 -11.86 -8.00
C SER A 131 13.69 -13.24 -7.44
N ASP A 132 13.55 -13.44 -6.13
CA ASP A 132 13.89 -14.66 -5.39
C ASP A 132 12.67 -15.54 -5.08
N LEU A 133 11.52 -15.25 -5.69
CA LEU A 133 10.28 -16.03 -5.63
C LEU A 133 10.07 -16.89 -6.88
#